data_AF-A0AAE0LMF6-F1
#
_entry.id   AF-A0AAE0LMF6-F1
#
_cell.length_a   1.000
_cell.length_b   1.000
_cell.length_c   1.000
_cell.angle_alpha   90.00
_cell.angle_beta   90.00
_cell.angle_gamma   90.00
#
_symmetry.space_group_name_H-M   'P 1'
#
loop_
_entity.id
_entity.type
_entity.pdbx_description
1 polymer ?
#
loop_
_entity_poly.entity_id
_entity_poly.type
_entity_poly.pdbx_seq_one_letter_code
_entity_poly.pdbx_strand_id
1 'polypeptide(L)'
;MHPVSLIALFAASASASVTPRQSAVNQNVIPKSFGVTAGEGKDQVQVGSCTGANNKLIPCFCPPAPDSPEFLSKLSKALTDGFIFSKEQVALPITLDKFNDDSDTSVETTKLRATAMIQVMQNFNMTTQGVGCPGVAVPALGKMQQTGILARGLSGLGNNGN
;
A
#
# COMPACT_ATOMS: atom_id res chain seq x y z
N MET A 1 -54.21 -13.33 46.16
CA MET A 1 -53.17 -14.36 46.36
C MET A 1 -52.42 -14.52 45.04
N HIS A 2 -51.12 -14.22 45.02
CA HIS A 2 -50.16 -14.68 43.98
C HIS A 2 -49.82 -16.17 44.23
N PRO A 3 -49.14 -16.97 43.36
CA PRO A 3 -48.13 -16.67 42.32
C PRO A 3 -48.67 -17.00 40.88
N VAL A 4 -47.93 -17.20 39.77
CA VAL A 4 -46.50 -17.52 39.49
C VAL A 4 -45.99 -16.76 38.24
N SER A 5 -44.67 -16.67 38.07
CA SER A 5 -43.94 -16.08 36.93
C SER A 5 -43.79 -17.03 35.73
N LEU A 6 -43.56 -16.50 34.53
CA LEU A 6 -42.95 -17.24 33.42
C LEU A 6 -42.07 -16.31 32.56
N ILE A 7 -40.78 -16.63 32.52
CA ILE A 7 -39.76 -15.94 31.70
C ILE A 7 -39.66 -16.67 30.36
N ALA A 8 -39.62 -15.92 29.25
CA ALA A 8 -39.26 -16.46 27.94
C ALA A 8 -38.23 -15.55 27.24
N LEU A 9 -36.98 -16.04 27.19
CA LEU A 9 -35.92 -15.47 26.36
C LEU A 9 -36.25 -15.67 24.88
N PHE A 10 -36.03 -14.65 24.05
CA PHE A 10 -35.73 -14.86 22.62
C PHE A 10 -34.45 -14.13 22.25
N ALA A 11 -33.48 -14.89 21.75
CA ALA A 11 -32.12 -14.43 21.50
C ALA A 11 -32.03 -13.61 20.21
N ALA A 12 -31.21 -12.55 20.23
CA ALA A 12 -30.86 -11.81 19.03
C ALA A 12 -29.88 -12.62 18.17
N SER A 13 -30.37 -13.18 17.06
CA SER A 13 -29.55 -13.84 16.03
C SER A 13 -28.85 -12.81 15.15
N ALA A 14 -27.81 -12.18 15.69
CA ALA A 14 -26.89 -11.35 14.91
C ALA A 14 -26.18 -12.23 13.86
N SER A 15 -26.62 -12.17 12.62
CA SER A 15 -25.92 -12.75 11.49
C SER A 15 -24.62 -11.97 11.25
N ALA A 16 -23.56 -12.37 11.94
CA ALA A 16 -22.22 -11.90 11.65
C ALA A 16 -21.84 -12.37 10.24
N SER A 17 -22.05 -11.50 9.25
CA SER A 17 -21.52 -11.67 7.92
C SER A 17 -20.00 -11.72 8.04
N VAL A 18 -19.46 -12.95 7.95
CA VAL A 18 -18.03 -13.20 7.84
C VAL A 18 -17.59 -12.62 6.50
N THR A 19 -17.34 -11.31 6.50
CA THR A 19 -16.72 -10.63 5.37
C THR A 19 -15.43 -11.37 5.12
N PRO A 20 -15.17 -11.87 3.89
CA PRO A 20 -13.92 -12.53 3.60
C PRO A 20 -12.79 -11.59 3.99
N ARG A 21 -11.97 -12.01 4.96
CA ARG A 21 -10.78 -11.26 5.34
C ARG A 21 -9.89 -11.29 4.11
N GLN A 22 -9.91 -10.22 3.31
CA GLN A 22 -8.95 -10.01 2.22
C GLN A 22 -7.59 -10.35 2.80
N SER A 23 -6.92 -11.35 2.22
CA SER A 23 -5.68 -11.89 2.77
C SER A 23 -4.72 -10.73 2.99
N ALA A 24 -4.43 -10.47 4.27
CA ALA A 24 -3.89 -9.19 4.68
C ALA A 24 -2.46 -9.04 4.16
N VAL A 25 -2.12 -7.86 3.66
CA VAL A 25 -0.75 -7.58 3.24
C VAL A 25 0.15 -7.48 4.47
N ASN A 26 1.28 -8.19 4.46
CA ASN A 26 2.26 -8.13 5.53
C ASN A 26 2.96 -6.74 5.52
N GLN A 27 2.64 -5.90 6.50
CA GLN A 27 3.23 -4.57 6.63
C GLN A 27 4.72 -4.57 7.04
N ASN A 28 5.31 -5.74 7.33
CA ASN A 28 6.75 -5.82 7.60
C ASN A 28 7.60 -5.60 6.34
N VAL A 29 7.09 -5.99 5.17
CA VAL A 29 7.78 -5.88 3.87
C VAL A 29 7.50 -4.55 3.14
N ILE A 30 6.69 -3.68 3.73
CA ILE A 30 6.37 -2.34 3.22
C ILE A 30 7.26 -1.30 3.92
N PRO A 31 7.83 -0.31 3.20
CA PRO A 31 8.52 0.82 3.83
C PRO A 31 7.63 1.56 4.85
N LYS A 32 8.19 1.94 6.01
CA LYS A 32 7.46 2.72 7.03
C LYS A 32 7.16 4.17 6.61
N SER A 33 7.82 4.66 5.55
CA SER A 33 7.52 5.92 4.88
C SER A 33 7.85 5.78 3.39
N PHE A 34 7.13 6.50 2.53
CA PHE A 34 7.43 6.58 1.10
C PHE A 34 8.41 7.71 0.73
N GLY A 35 8.80 8.55 1.70
CA GLY A 35 9.79 9.61 1.52
C GLY A 35 9.26 10.96 1.00
N VAL A 36 7.93 11.10 0.89
CA VAL A 36 7.20 12.36 0.67
C VAL A 36 5.94 12.31 1.55
N THR A 37 5.49 13.46 2.08
CA THR A 37 4.25 13.55 2.86
C THR A 37 3.11 14.09 2.00
N ALA A 38 1.90 13.53 2.12
CA ALA A 38 0.72 14.10 1.45
C ALA A 38 0.44 15.53 1.96
N GLY A 39 0.05 16.42 1.05
CA GLY A 39 -0.18 17.84 1.36
C GLY A 39 1.10 18.69 1.50
N GLU A 40 2.29 18.12 1.39
CA GLU A 40 3.56 18.83 1.58
C GLU A 40 3.78 19.92 0.51
N GLY A 41 4.22 21.10 0.94
CA GLY A 41 4.46 22.24 0.05
C GLY A 41 3.23 22.69 -0.74
N LYS A 42 2.01 22.44 -0.23
CA LYS A 42 0.76 22.89 -0.84
C LYS A 42 0.80 24.39 -1.14
N ASP A 43 0.46 24.74 -2.38
CA ASP A 43 0.41 26.12 -2.91
C ASP A 43 1.75 26.90 -2.86
N GLN A 44 2.87 26.26 -2.46
CA GLN A 44 4.21 26.88 -2.42
C GLN A 44 4.90 26.89 -3.79
N VAL A 45 4.64 25.85 -4.61
CA VAL A 45 5.26 25.70 -5.95
C VAL A 45 4.26 26.01 -7.06
N GLN A 46 3.00 25.60 -6.90
CA GLN A 46 1.88 25.97 -7.78
C GLN A 46 0.56 25.82 -7.01
N VAL A 47 -0.37 26.75 -7.21
CA VAL A 47 -1.72 26.69 -6.61
C VAL A 47 -2.42 25.38 -7.01
N GLY A 48 -3.05 24.72 -6.04
CA GLY A 48 -3.74 23.44 -6.20
C GLY A 48 -2.81 22.22 -6.31
N SER A 49 -1.49 22.39 -6.19
CA SER A 49 -0.50 21.31 -6.28
C SER A 49 0.36 21.22 -5.02
N CYS A 50 0.96 20.05 -4.83
CA CYS A 50 1.87 19.75 -3.72
C CYS A 50 3.24 19.31 -4.25
N THR A 51 4.22 19.26 -3.35
CA THR A 51 5.63 19.02 -3.67
C THR A 51 5.98 17.55 -3.49
N GLY A 52 6.43 16.90 -4.57
CA GLY A 52 7.04 15.58 -4.54
C GLY A 52 8.57 15.65 -4.66
N ALA A 53 9.20 14.49 -4.80
CA ALA A 53 10.64 14.37 -4.90
C ALA A 53 11.22 15.25 -6.03
N ASN A 54 12.38 15.86 -5.76
CA ASN A 54 13.07 16.79 -6.66
C ASN A 54 12.20 18.00 -7.08
N ASN A 55 11.38 18.50 -6.15
CA ASN A 55 10.47 19.64 -6.34
C ASN A 55 9.47 19.48 -7.51
N LYS A 56 9.16 18.25 -7.92
CA LYS A 56 8.14 18.00 -8.95
C LYS A 56 6.74 18.08 -8.36
N LEU A 57 5.82 18.72 -9.09
CA LEU A 57 4.43 18.82 -8.69
C LEU A 57 3.75 17.44 -8.66
N ILE A 58 2.99 17.20 -7.60
CA ILE A 58 2.15 16.00 -7.41
C ILE A 58 0.74 16.40 -6.93
N PRO A 59 -0.27 15.53 -7.12
CA PRO A 59 -1.57 15.73 -6.50
C PRO A 59 -1.45 15.73 -4.97
N CYS A 60 -2.13 16.65 -4.29
CA CYS A 60 -1.98 16.80 -2.83
C CYS A 60 -2.46 15.61 -1.98
N PHE A 61 -3.23 14.68 -2.55
CA PHE A 61 -3.59 13.42 -1.87
C PHE A 61 -2.47 12.36 -1.94
N CYS A 62 -1.37 12.63 -2.64
CA CYS A 62 -0.27 11.70 -2.83
C CYS A 62 0.95 12.03 -1.95
N PRO A 63 1.66 11.01 -1.43
CA PRO A 63 1.27 9.60 -1.44
C PRO A 63 0.25 9.26 -0.34
N PRO A 64 -0.61 8.23 -0.51
CA PRO A 64 -1.33 7.63 0.61
C PRO A 64 -0.34 7.05 1.63
N ALA A 65 -0.74 6.97 2.91
CA ALA A 65 0.14 6.42 3.94
C ALA A 65 0.43 4.90 3.71
N PRO A 66 1.65 4.40 3.99
CA PRO A 66 2.03 3.01 3.72
C PRO A 66 1.21 1.94 4.45
N ASP A 67 0.57 2.32 5.55
CA ASP A 67 -0.30 1.50 6.40
C ASP A 67 -1.79 1.84 6.24
N SER A 68 -2.14 2.78 5.34
CA SER A 68 -3.54 3.19 5.15
C SER A 68 -4.41 2.02 4.66
N PRO A 69 -5.62 1.83 5.22
CA PRO A 69 -6.51 0.73 4.83
C PRO A 69 -6.85 0.73 3.33
N GLU A 70 -6.96 1.92 2.72
CA GLU A 70 -7.22 2.06 1.30
C GLU A 70 -6.06 1.50 0.45
N PHE A 71 -4.82 1.87 0.75
CA PHE A 71 -3.66 1.35 0.03
C PHE A 71 -3.51 -0.16 0.22
N LEU A 72 -3.64 -0.65 1.45
CA LEU A 72 -3.50 -2.08 1.76
C LEU A 72 -4.60 -2.92 1.08
N SER A 73 -5.84 -2.43 1.02
CA SER A 73 -6.93 -3.13 0.33
C SER A 73 -6.73 -3.15 -1.19
N LYS A 74 -6.32 -2.03 -1.81
CA LYS A 74 -5.99 -1.98 -3.25
C LYS A 74 -4.79 -2.87 -3.59
N LEU A 75 -3.77 -2.92 -2.73
CA LEU A 75 -2.60 -3.79 -2.91
C LEU A 75 -2.95 -5.27 -2.75
N SER A 76 -3.70 -5.65 -1.71
CA SER A 76 -4.22 -7.02 -1.55
C SER A 76 -5.04 -7.45 -2.77
N LYS A 77 -5.93 -6.57 -3.25
CA LYS A 77 -6.74 -6.81 -4.46
C LYS A 77 -5.87 -6.97 -5.71
N ALA A 78 -4.89 -6.08 -5.94
CA ALA A 78 -4.01 -6.17 -7.11
C ALA A 78 -3.16 -7.46 -7.11
N LEU A 79 -2.64 -7.87 -5.95
CA LEU A 79 -1.88 -9.11 -5.76
C LEU A 79 -2.71 -10.39 -5.88
N THR A 80 -4.04 -10.30 -5.68
CA THR A 80 -4.98 -11.43 -5.80
C THR A 80 -5.55 -11.54 -7.22
N ASP A 81 -5.92 -10.40 -7.82
CA ASP A 81 -6.61 -10.33 -9.11
C ASP A 81 -5.66 -10.26 -10.32
N GLY A 82 -4.34 -10.17 -10.09
CA GLY A 82 -3.32 -10.17 -11.15
C GLY A 82 -3.08 -8.81 -11.82
N PHE A 83 -3.27 -7.70 -11.10
CA PHE A 83 -3.14 -6.31 -11.57
C PHE A 83 -4.09 -5.94 -12.74
N ILE A 84 -5.12 -5.14 -12.42
CA ILE A 84 -6.32 -4.92 -13.27
C ILE A 84 -6.02 -4.42 -14.70
N PHE A 85 -4.94 -3.65 -14.89
CA PHE A 85 -4.54 -3.10 -16.18
C PHE A 85 -3.47 -3.91 -16.92
N SER A 86 -3.01 -5.05 -16.37
CA SER A 86 -1.95 -5.89 -16.92
C SER A 86 -2.45 -6.88 -17.98
N LYS A 87 -3.37 -6.45 -18.86
CA LYS A 87 -4.13 -7.32 -19.76
C LYS A 87 -3.33 -8.10 -20.81
N GLU A 88 -2.07 -7.73 -21.11
CA GLU A 88 -1.23 -8.54 -22.01
C GLU A 88 0.31 -8.36 -21.89
N GLN A 89 0.84 -7.26 -21.33
CA GLN A 89 2.27 -6.90 -21.53
C GLN A 89 3.10 -6.63 -20.27
N VAL A 90 2.52 -6.51 -19.07
CA VAL A 90 3.28 -6.36 -17.81
C VAL A 90 2.59 -7.10 -16.66
N ALA A 91 2.57 -8.43 -16.72
CA ALA A 91 2.29 -9.25 -15.54
C ALA A 91 3.40 -9.02 -14.52
N LEU A 92 3.06 -8.61 -13.28
CA LEU A 92 4.07 -8.52 -12.22
C LEU A 92 4.24 -9.87 -11.52
N PRO A 93 5.49 -10.34 -11.32
CA PRO A 93 5.77 -11.74 -11.02
C PRO A 93 5.79 -12.01 -9.50
N ILE A 94 4.82 -11.48 -8.76
CA ILE A 94 4.71 -11.74 -7.31
C ILE A 94 3.26 -11.96 -6.89
N THR A 95 2.99 -13.16 -6.36
CA THR A 95 1.70 -13.51 -5.73
C THR A 95 1.59 -12.85 -4.36
N LEU A 96 0.38 -12.81 -3.80
CA LEU A 96 0.16 -12.32 -2.44
C LEU A 96 0.98 -13.08 -1.39
N ASP A 97 1.08 -14.41 -1.50
CA ASP A 97 1.89 -15.22 -0.58
C ASP A 97 3.37 -14.85 -0.68
N LYS A 98 3.90 -14.72 -1.91
CA LYS A 98 5.31 -14.36 -2.11
C LYS A 98 5.62 -12.93 -1.73
N PHE A 99 4.65 -12.02 -1.89
CA PHE A 99 4.74 -10.67 -1.36
C PHE A 99 4.87 -10.71 0.17
N ASN A 100 4.03 -11.49 0.84
CA ASN A 100 3.92 -11.55 2.29
C ASN A 100 5.05 -12.31 3.02
N ASP A 101 5.80 -13.15 2.32
CA ASP A 101 6.94 -13.94 2.82
C ASP A 101 8.13 -13.06 3.30
N ASP A 102 8.06 -12.55 4.54
CA ASP A 102 9.11 -11.69 5.11
C ASP A 102 10.43 -12.42 5.44
N SER A 103 10.47 -13.75 5.28
CA SER A 103 11.70 -14.53 5.32
C SER A 103 12.52 -14.38 4.03
N ASP A 104 11.87 -14.20 2.88
CA ASP A 104 12.56 -13.85 1.64
C ASP A 104 13.02 -12.38 1.65
N THR A 105 14.28 -12.22 1.99
CA THR A 105 15.01 -10.95 2.01
C THR A 105 15.85 -10.73 0.75
N SER A 106 15.66 -11.52 -0.31
CA SER A 106 16.41 -11.38 -1.55
C SER A 106 16.19 -10.01 -2.20
N VAL A 107 17.24 -9.52 -2.86
CA VAL A 107 17.21 -8.30 -3.67
C VAL A 107 16.07 -8.38 -4.69
N GLU A 108 15.91 -9.52 -5.36
CA GLU A 108 14.90 -9.69 -6.41
C GLU A 108 13.47 -9.58 -5.86
N THR A 109 13.10 -10.40 -4.87
CA THR A 109 11.77 -10.32 -4.26
C THR A 109 11.47 -8.93 -3.68
N THR A 110 12.49 -8.23 -3.18
CA THR A 110 12.36 -6.84 -2.71
C THR A 110 12.09 -5.85 -3.86
N LYS A 111 12.72 -6.01 -5.03
CA LYS A 111 12.41 -5.22 -6.24
C LYS A 111 11.01 -5.52 -6.78
N LEU A 112 10.58 -6.78 -6.72
CA LEU A 112 9.24 -7.19 -7.14
C LEU A 112 8.15 -6.59 -6.24
N ARG A 113 8.34 -6.62 -4.92
CA ARG A 113 7.49 -5.91 -3.94
C ARG A 113 7.40 -4.41 -4.23
N ALA A 114 8.53 -3.77 -4.49
CA ALA A 114 8.56 -2.35 -4.85
C ALA A 114 7.77 -2.06 -6.13
N THR A 115 7.95 -2.90 -7.17
CA THR A 115 7.24 -2.76 -8.44
C THR A 115 5.73 -2.95 -8.29
N ALA A 116 5.30 -3.93 -7.50
CA ALA A 116 3.90 -4.16 -7.14
C ALA A 116 3.28 -2.92 -6.46
N MET A 117 3.95 -2.37 -5.45
CA MET A 117 3.49 -1.16 -4.77
C MET A 117 3.45 0.04 -5.72
N ILE A 118 4.45 0.22 -6.59
CA ILE A 118 4.48 1.32 -7.58
C ILE A 118 3.32 1.22 -8.57
N GLN A 119 2.96 0.03 -9.07
CA GLN A 119 1.81 -0.11 -9.96
C GLN A 119 0.49 0.23 -9.25
N VAL A 120 0.32 -0.14 -7.99
CA VAL A 120 -0.85 0.27 -7.19
C VAL A 120 -0.88 1.79 -7.00
N MET A 121 0.25 2.45 -6.78
CA MET A 121 0.32 3.91 -6.70
C MET A 121 -0.05 4.57 -8.02
N GLN A 122 0.54 4.16 -9.14
CA GLN A 122 0.28 4.73 -10.46
C GLN A 122 -1.18 4.55 -10.92
N ASN A 123 -1.89 3.56 -10.38
CA ASN A 123 -3.28 3.24 -10.72
C ASN A 123 -4.23 3.41 -9.51
N PHE A 124 -3.87 4.24 -8.53
CA PHE A 124 -4.56 4.29 -7.24
C PHE A 124 -6.06 4.64 -7.32
N ASN A 125 -6.50 5.35 -8.36
CA ASN A 125 -7.91 5.62 -8.56
C ASN A 125 -8.71 4.36 -8.97
N MET A 126 -8.04 3.32 -9.50
CA MET A 126 -8.59 2.02 -9.94
C MET A 126 -9.60 2.08 -11.11
N THR A 127 -10.09 3.26 -11.48
CA THR A 127 -11.05 3.45 -12.59
C THR A 127 -10.38 3.60 -13.96
N THR A 128 -9.16 4.14 -14.00
CA THR A 128 -8.45 4.49 -15.24
C THR A 128 -6.95 4.21 -15.07
N GLN A 129 -6.34 3.59 -16.08
CA GLN A 129 -4.91 3.28 -16.08
C GLN A 129 -4.07 4.57 -16.01
N GLY A 130 -3.03 4.56 -15.18
CA GLY A 130 -2.14 5.72 -14.97
C GLY A 130 -2.74 6.88 -14.17
N VAL A 131 -3.99 6.76 -13.70
CA VAL A 131 -4.62 7.77 -12.83
C VAL A 131 -4.41 7.38 -11.36
N GLY A 132 -3.44 8.04 -10.74
CA GLY A 132 -3.05 7.79 -9.35
C GLY A 132 -1.90 8.69 -8.93
N CYS A 133 -1.05 8.18 -8.04
CA CYS A 133 0.13 8.86 -7.55
C CYS A 133 1.36 8.58 -8.44
N PRO A 134 2.03 9.62 -8.96
CA PRO A 134 3.23 9.45 -9.79
C PRO A 134 4.40 8.92 -8.96
N GLY A 135 5.38 8.28 -9.59
CA GLY A 135 6.53 7.68 -8.89
C GLY A 135 7.34 8.67 -8.02
N VAL A 136 7.32 9.96 -8.36
CA VAL A 136 7.96 11.04 -7.56
C VAL A 136 7.22 11.38 -6.26
N ALA A 137 5.99 10.91 -6.06
CA ALA A 137 5.31 10.92 -4.76
C ALA A 137 5.78 9.77 -3.85
N VAL A 138 6.50 8.78 -4.37
CA VAL A 138 6.94 7.58 -3.62
C VAL A 138 8.43 7.25 -3.83
N PRO A 139 9.36 8.21 -3.64
CA PRO A 139 10.79 8.00 -3.93
C PRO A 139 11.42 6.82 -3.19
N ALA A 140 10.96 6.47 -1.98
CA ALA A 140 11.46 5.29 -1.28
C ALA A 140 11.13 3.97 -2.00
N LEU A 141 9.97 3.88 -2.67
CA LEU A 141 9.64 2.74 -3.52
C LEU A 141 10.51 2.69 -4.78
N GLY A 142 10.76 3.85 -5.42
CA GLY A 142 11.69 3.93 -6.56
C GLY A 142 13.09 3.46 -6.19
N LYS A 143 13.61 3.87 -5.03
CA LYS A 143 14.90 3.40 -4.51
C LYS A 143 14.89 1.90 -4.19
N MET A 144 13.81 1.40 -3.57
CA MET A 144 13.62 -0.02 -3.26
C MET A 144 13.56 -0.89 -4.55
N GLN A 145 12.96 -0.38 -5.62
CA GLN A 145 12.91 -1.03 -6.93
C GLN A 145 14.27 -1.07 -7.64
N GLN A 146 15.09 -0.03 -7.49
CA GLN A 146 16.43 0.03 -8.08
C GLN A 146 17.43 -0.85 -7.31
N THR A 147 17.42 -0.76 -5.99
CA THR A 147 18.44 -1.36 -5.11
C THR A 147 18.07 -2.74 -4.57
N GLY A 148 16.77 -3.07 -4.47
CA GLY A 148 16.30 -4.22 -3.71
C GLY A 148 16.53 -4.09 -2.19
N ILE A 149 16.70 -2.86 -1.67
CA ILE A 149 16.85 -2.59 -0.24
C ILE A 149 15.56 -1.95 0.29
N LEU A 150 14.89 -2.62 1.23
CA LEU A 150 13.78 -2.05 1.99
C LEU A 150 14.29 -0.86 2.80
N ALA A 151 13.54 0.25 2.85
CA ALA A 151 13.98 1.49 3.50
C ALA A 151 14.43 1.33 4.97
N ARG A 152 13.93 0.31 5.69
CA ARG A 152 14.38 -0.07 7.05
C ARG A 152 15.89 -0.41 7.12
N GLY A 153 16.45 -0.97 6.04
CA GLY A 153 17.88 -1.29 5.93
C GLY A 153 18.79 -0.09 5.67
N LEU A 154 18.24 1.06 5.26
CA LEU A 154 19.04 2.27 5.01
C LEU A 154 19.54 2.92 6.31
N SER A 155 18.81 2.77 7.42
CA SER A 155 19.24 3.24 8.74
C SER A 155 20.51 2.55 9.27
N GLY A 156 20.89 1.40 8.70
CA GLY A 156 22.13 0.67 9.03
C GLY A 156 23.31 0.94 8.10
N LEU A 157 23.12 1.66 6.99
CA LEU A 157 24.15 1.95 5.99
C LEU A 157 24.73 3.37 6.09
N GLY A 158 24.17 4.23 6.94
CA GLY A 158 24.53 5.65 7.07
C GLY A 158 25.72 5.96 7.97
N ASN A 159 26.70 5.06 8.13
CA ASN A 159 27.84 5.29 9.04
C ASN A 159 29.16 4.63 8.58
N ASN A 160 29.45 4.67 7.29
CA ASN A 160 30.80 4.46 6.75
C ASN A 160 30.97 5.19 5.41
N GLY A 161 31.90 6.14 5.34
CA GLY A 161 32.39 6.72 4.09
C GLY A 161 32.05 8.18 3.80
N ASN A 162 32.51 9.12 4.65
CA ASN A 162 33.62 10.04 4.31
C ASN A 162 33.79 11.10 5.40
#